data_AF-A0A978VM60-F1
#
_entry.id   AF-A0A978VM60-F1
#
_cell.length_a   1.000
_cell.length_b   1.000
_cell.length_c   1.000
_cell.angle_alpha   90.00
_cell.angle_beta   90.00
_cell.angle_gamma   90.00
#
_symmetry.space_group_name_H-M   'P 1'
#
loop_
_entity.id
_entity.type
_entity.pdbx_description
1 polymer ?
#
loop_
_entity_poly.entity_id
_entity_poly.type
_entity_poly.pdbx_seq_one_letter_code
_entity_poly.pdbx_strand_id
1 'polypeptide(L)'
;MTSFNVFVTTLVLAVSILSSYLSMTTEATQNPLYHFCSNTTTFNPNSPYKSNLDVVLFNLSWNAAQESDCIYQDADAGGVNGTSNYVYGNYLCRGDVNSTICHGCVLASIEFARQNCSVEKEMIVWYDEWMLRYSNQSFRSTMSVYPYFYMWNVENATEMDKFKQEVEKTMNEFASKAARSGKKFMVHEANISGFDTIYSLVQCTQDLSSDDCTKCLQNATSRFPSLLDGKRGGRVCLPSCNIRYELYRFYYVDEPPQMTPQLVSPPPPSPTDPVTVPKGKSKMSPLAIVGIVIAVTTVSLTLLVTVCRMLLRHKTARENYHTIRRQNEHSPLGPKSKSTFSQLNNRRLTRLMIIIWHVPPMTECPIIMVFAIHSIGIAGSFELILLALVQSNEHVAIEQDHDLTCFCI
;
A
#
# COMPACT_ATOMS: atom_id res chain seq x y z
N MET A 1 35.61 19.70 34.61
CA MET A 1 34.24 19.28 35.00
C MET A 1 33.16 19.98 34.18
N THR A 2 33.31 21.28 33.83
CA THR A 2 32.33 22.03 33.02
C THR A 2 32.13 21.48 31.61
N SER A 3 33.20 21.13 30.89
CA SER A 3 33.12 20.58 29.52
C SER A 3 32.44 19.20 29.44
N PHE A 4 32.62 18.36 30.47
CA PHE A 4 31.98 17.04 30.54
C PHE A 4 30.46 17.17 30.74
N ASN A 5 30.02 18.10 31.60
CA ASN A 5 28.59 18.35 31.83
C ASN A 5 27.92 18.93 30.59
N VAL A 6 28.59 19.82 29.84
CA VAL A 6 28.07 20.37 28.58
C VAL A 6 27.87 19.25 27.55
N PHE A 7 28.84 18.34 27.40
CA PHE A 7 28.76 17.21 26.48
C PHE A 7 27.61 16.24 26.82
N VAL A 8 27.42 15.92 28.11
CA VAL A 8 26.32 15.05 28.53
C VAL A 8 24.97 15.71 28.29
N THR A 9 24.83 17.01 28.57
CA THR A 9 23.57 17.74 28.33
C THR A 9 23.22 17.85 26.84
N THR A 10 24.21 18.07 25.96
CA THR A 10 23.96 18.14 24.51
C THR A 10 23.61 16.77 23.94
N LEU A 11 24.24 15.69 24.43
CA LEU A 11 23.92 14.33 24.01
C LEU A 11 22.49 13.93 24.42
N VAL A 12 22.07 14.26 25.64
CA VAL A 12 20.70 13.97 26.13
C VAL A 12 19.65 14.75 25.35
N LEU A 13 19.92 16.01 25.01
CA LEU A 13 19.02 16.81 24.17
C LEU A 13 18.96 16.25 22.73
N ALA A 14 20.09 15.85 22.16
CA ALA A 14 20.13 15.24 20.83
C ALA A 14 19.36 13.90 20.78
N VAL A 15 19.50 13.05 21.79
CA VAL A 15 18.76 11.78 21.89
C VAL A 15 17.27 12.01 22.09
N SER A 16 16.87 12.98 22.92
CA SER A 16 15.47 13.37 23.14
C SER A 16 14.80 13.96 21.88
N ILE A 17 15.57 14.71 21.11
CA ILE A 17 15.13 15.23 19.80
C ILE A 17 15.03 14.08 18.80
N LEU A 18 16.00 13.15 18.78
CA LEU A 18 15.98 12.00 17.88
C LEU A 18 14.83 11.02 18.20
N SER A 19 14.52 10.81 19.49
CA SER A 19 13.39 9.97 19.91
C SER A 19 12.02 10.59 19.61
N SER A 20 11.91 11.92 19.68
CA SER A 20 10.69 12.62 19.24
C SER A 20 10.50 12.58 17.71
N TYR A 21 11.58 12.53 16.92
CA TYR A 21 11.51 12.29 15.47
C TYR A 21 11.20 10.83 15.09
N LEU A 22 11.66 9.84 15.87
CA LEU A 22 11.26 8.44 15.69
C LEU A 22 9.77 8.17 16.00
N SER A 23 9.08 9.11 16.65
CA SER A 23 7.64 9.01 16.92
C SER A 23 6.76 9.47 15.76
N MET A 24 7.34 9.99 14.67
CA MET A 24 6.66 10.02 13.38
C MET A 24 6.80 8.65 12.73
N THR A 25 6.06 7.67 13.23
CA THR A 25 5.64 6.57 12.36
C THR A 25 4.88 7.23 11.23
N THR A 26 5.48 7.27 10.04
CA THR A 26 4.72 7.40 8.80
C THR A 26 3.76 6.22 8.80
N GLU A 27 2.55 6.40 9.31
CA GLU A 27 1.44 5.61 8.82
C GLU A 27 1.42 5.92 7.32
N ALA A 28 1.93 4.98 6.53
CA ALA A 28 1.74 5.02 5.10
C ALA A 28 0.23 5.06 4.93
N THR A 29 -0.33 6.25 4.64
CA THR A 29 -1.71 6.40 4.23
C THR A 29 -1.84 5.57 2.96
N GLN A 30 -2.28 4.32 3.08
CA GLN A 30 -2.54 3.49 1.92
C GLN A 30 -3.60 4.23 1.09
N ASN A 31 -3.31 4.48 -0.18
CA ASN A 31 -4.29 5.06 -1.08
C ASN A 31 -5.30 3.97 -1.44
N PRO A 32 -6.59 4.30 -1.56
CA PRO A 32 -7.56 3.33 -2.06
C PRO A 32 -7.20 2.92 -3.49
N LEU A 33 -7.46 1.65 -3.82
CA LEU A 33 -7.38 1.16 -5.18
C LEU A 33 -8.43 1.85 -6.05
N TYR A 34 -9.64 1.94 -5.53
CA TYR A 34 -10.73 2.65 -6.17
C TYR A 34 -11.82 3.04 -5.17
N HIS A 35 -12.64 4.02 -5.52
CA HIS A 35 -13.84 4.39 -4.75
C HIS A 35 -14.93 4.84 -5.70
N PHE A 36 -16.18 4.68 -5.26
CA PHE A 36 -17.36 5.13 -5.94
C PHE A 36 -18.26 5.87 -4.97
N CYS A 37 -18.65 7.10 -5.30
CA CYS A 37 -19.69 7.86 -4.61
C CYS A 37 -20.86 8.08 -5.61
N SER A 38 -22.06 7.60 -5.28
CA SER A 38 -23.22 7.76 -6.16
C SER A 38 -23.75 9.19 -6.07
N ASN A 39 -23.62 9.95 -7.15
CA ASN A 39 -24.17 11.32 -7.22
C ASN A 39 -25.70 11.37 -7.40
N THR A 40 -26.35 10.21 -7.57
CA THR A 40 -27.80 10.10 -7.80
C THR A 40 -28.63 10.38 -6.54
N THR A 41 -28.04 10.14 -5.36
CA THR A 41 -28.70 10.33 -4.08
C THR A 41 -27.78 11.05 -3.11
N THR A 42 -28.21 12.22 -2.63
CA THR A 42 -27.43 13.04 -1.69
C THR A 42 -28.23 13.36 -0.44
N PHE A 43 -27.52 13.73 0.64
CA PHE A 43 -28.12 14.18 1.90
C PHE A 43 -27.68 15.60 2.25
N ASN A 44 -28.49 16.30 3.03
CA ASN A 44 -28.11 17.58 3.61
C ASN A 44 -27.22 17.34 4.84
N PRO A 45 -26.08 18.04 5.03
CA PRO A 45 -25.21 17.89 6.20
C PRO A 45 -25.91 17.99 7.56
N ASN A 46 -27.04 18.69 7.67
CA ASN A 46 -27.82 18.83 8.91
C ASN A 46 -29.03 17.87 8.98
N SER A 47 -29.09 16.85 8.11
CA SER A 47 -30.21 15.91 8.06
C SER A 47 -30.08 14.77 9.08
N PRO A 48 -31.19 14.12 9.46
CA PRO A 48 -31.15 12.88 10.24
C PRO A 48 -30.30 11.79 9.59
N TYR A 49 -30.25 11.73 8.24
CA TYR A 49 -29.38 10.81 7.51
C TYR A 49 -27.91 10.96 7.90
N LYS A 50 -27.40 12.20 8.00
CA LYS A 50 -26.01 12.44 8.39
C LYS A 50 -25.73 11.94 9.82
N SER A 51 -26.62 12.22 10.76
CA SER A 51 -26.49 11.71 12.13
C SER A 51 -26.53 10.18 12.19
N ASN A 52 -27.41 9.55 11.41
CA ASN A 52 -27.47 8.09 11.31
C ASN A 52 -26.22 7.50 10.66
N LEU A 53 -25.67 8.16 9.63
CA LEU A 53 -24.41 7.76 9.01
C LEU A 53 -23.26 7.83 10.00
N ASP A 54 -23.17 8.88 10.81
CA ASP A 54 -22.15 8.98 11.86
C ASP A 54 -22.26 7.85 12.88
N VAL A 55 -23.48 7.46 13.26
CA VAL A 55 -23.72 6.30 14.15
C VAL A 55 -23.27 5.00 13.50
N VAL A 56 -23.60 4.76 12.23
CA VAL A 56 -23.17 3.55 11.50
C VAL A 56 -21.65 3.49 11.41
N LEU A 57 -20.99 4.56 10.98
CA LEU A 57 -19.53 4.59 10.85
C LEU A 57 -18.82 4.41 12.21
N PHE A 58 -19.37 5.02 13.27
CA PHE A 58 -18.88 4.80 14.64
C PHE A 58 -18.99 3.34 15.05
N ASN A 59 -20.16 2.71 14.87
CA ASN A 59 -20.38 1.31 15.23
C ASN A 59 -19.45 0.37 14.46
N LEU A 60 -19.23 0.60 13.17
CA LEU A 60 -18.28 -0.20 12.36
C LEU A 60 -16.85 -0.09 12.92
N SER A 61 -16.39 1.12 13.25
CA SER A 61 -15.06 1.30 13.86
C SER A 61 -14.93 0.64 15.23
N TRP A 62 -15.98 0.75 16.06
CA TRP A 62 -16.02 0.17 17.39
C TRP A 62 -15.98 -1.36 17.33
N ASN A 63 -16.78 -1.96 16.45
CA ASN A 63 -16.83 -3.41 16.29
C ASN A 63 -15.49 -3.96 15.77
N ALA A 64 -14.86 -3.25 14.82
CA ALA A 64 -13.53 -3.62 14.31
C ALA A 64 -12.45 -3.61 15.41
N ALA A 65 -12.59 -2.78 16.44
CA ALA A 65 -11.66 -2.71 17.56
C ALA A 65 -11.87 -3.81 18.63
N GLN A 66 -13.08 -4.37 18.72
CA GLN A 66 -13.49 -5.21 19.86
C GLN A 66 -13.32 -6.71 19.60
N GLU A 67 -13.45 -7.16 18.36
CA GLU A 67 -13.48 -8.58 18.04
C GLU A 67 -12.14 -9.09 17.52
N SER A 68 -11.50 -9.98 18.28
CA SER A 68 -10.36 -10.73 17.80
C SER A 68 -10.82 -11.64 16.65
N ASP A 69 -10.22 -11.47 15.48
CA ASP A 69 -10.45 -12.26 14.25
C ASP A 69 -11.71 -11.92 13.41
N CYS A 70 -12.38 -10.79 13.69
CA CYS A 70 -13.52 -10.37 12.89
C CYS A 70 -13.12 -9.56 11.65
N ILE A 71 -13.30 -10.15 10.47
CA ILE A 71 -12.97 -9.52 9.18
C ILE A 71 -14.17 -8.89 8.47
N TYR A 72 -15.39 -9.08 8.97
CA TYR A 72 -16.60 -8.51 8.39
C TYR A 72 -17.61 -8.18 9.49
N GLN A 73 -18.12 -6.96 9.46
CA GLN A 73 -19.29 -6.58 10.24
C GLN A 73 -20.18 -5.66 9.42
N ASP A 74 -21.47 -5.70 9.75
CA ASP A 74 -22.44 -4.72 9.28
C ASP A 74 -22.97 -3.88 10.46
N ALA A 75 -23.54 -2.73 10.13
CA ALA A 75 -24.20 -1.85 11.07
C ALA A 75 -25.30 -1.07 10.35
N ASP A 76 -26.33 -0.68 11.10
CA ASP A 76 -27.42 0.14 10.59
C ASP A 76 -27.93 1.16 11.62
N ALA A 77 -28.58 2.22 11.12
CA ALA A 77 -29.23 3.24 11.93
C ALA A 77 -30.35 3.95 11.16
N GLY A 78 -31.35 4.46 11.90
CA GLY A 78 -32.43 5.29 11.33
C GLY A 78 -33.85 4.92 11.79
N GLY A 79 -33.99 4.02 12.76
CA GLY A 79 -35.25 3.69 13.42
C GLY A 79 -36.18 2.85 12.55
N VAL A 80 -36.78 3.46 11.51
CA VAL A 80 -37.70 2.77 10.58
C VAL A 80 -36.94 2.38 9.33
N ASN A 81 -36.74 1.07 9.15
CA ASN A 81 -36.09 0.48 7.98
C ASN A 81 -36.77 0.95 6.68
N GLY A 82 -35.95 1.24 5.66
CA GLY A 82 -36.44 1.64 4.33
C GLY A 82 -36.86 3.11 4.19
N THR A 83 -36.72 3.93 5.24
CA THR A 83 -36.88 5.39 5.10
C THR A 83 -35.65 6.02 4.43
N SER A 84 -35.82 7.18 3.80
CA SER A 84 -34.72 7.91 3.15
C SER A 84 -33.62 8.39 4.10
N ASN A 85 -33.84 8.29 5.42
CA ASN A 85 -32.91 8.62 6.49
C ASN A 85 -32.18 7.40 7.05
N TYR A 86 -32.57 6.18 6.66
CA TYR A 86 -31.97 4.95 7.14
C TYR A 86 -30.65 4.68 6.43
N VAL A 87 -29.65 4.17 7.16
CA VAL A 87 -28.30 3.90 6.67
C VAL A 87 -27.94 2.46 6.97
N TYR A 88 -27.40 1.78 5.96
CA TYR A 88 -26.76 0.48 6.07
C TYR A 88 -25.27 0.65 5.76
N GLY A 89 -24.40 0.00 6.53
CA GLY A 89 -22.96 0.02 6.30
C GLY A 89 -22.33 -1.34 6.60
N ASN A 90 -21.25 -1.66 5.91
CA ASN A 90 -20.38 -2.79 6.26
C ASN A 90 -18.92 -2.50 5.95
N TYR A 91 -18.04 -3.28 6.58
CA TYR A 91 -16.66 -3.42 6.15
C TYR A 91 -16.35 -4.89 5.83
N LEU A 92 -15.35 -5.10 4.98
CA LEU A 92 -14.76 -6.41 4.73
C LEU A 92 -13.23 -6.24 4.66
N CYS A 93 -12.52 -6.77 5.64
CA CYS A 93 -11.08 -6.96 5.61
C CYS A 93 -10.73 -8.29 4.94
N ARG A 94 -9.55 -8.38 4.36
CA ARG A 94 -9.08 -9.61 3.72
C ARG A 94 -8.89 -10.72 4.76
N GLY A 95 -9.20 -11.97 4.40
CA GLY A 95 -9.28 -13.05 5.38
C GLY A 95 -7.96 -13.42 6.09
N ASP A 96 -6.83 -13.02 5.51
CA ASP A 96 -5.45 -13.17 5.99
C ASP A 96 -4.96 -11.96 6.81
N VAL A 97 -5.77 -10.91 6.96
CA VAL A 97 -5.41 -9.69 7.70
C VAL A 97 -5.77 -9.84 9.18
N ASN A 98 -4.83 -9.50 10.07
CA ASN A 98 -5.10 -9.53 11.51
C ASN A 98 -6.00 -8.37 11.98
N SER A 99 -6.61 -8.53 13.15
CA SER A 99 -7.56 -7.55 13.73
C SER A 99 -6.99 -6.13 13.88
N THR A 100 -5.72 -5.98 14.25
CA THR A 100 -5.08 -4.66 14.40
C THR A 100 -5.01 -3.91 13.07
N ILE A 101 -4.57 -4.59 12.02
CA ILE A 101 -4.53 -4.01 10.66
C ILE A 101 -5.97 -3.71 10.23
N CYS A 102 -6.89 -4.67 10.36
CA CYS A 102 -8.29 -4.49 9.96
C CYS A 102 -8.96 -3.29 10.66
N HIS A 103 -8.72 -3.07 11.95
CA HIS A 103 -9.23 -1.90 12.65
C HIS A 103 -8.67 -0.58 12.08
N GLY A 104 -7.35 -0.50 11.85
CA GLY A 104 -6.72 0.67 11.22
C GLY A 104 -7.28 0.95 9.82
N CYS A 105 -7.53 -0.11 9.05
CA CYS A 105 -8.15 -0.06 7.74
C CYS A 105 -9.56 0.58 7.75
N VAL A 106 -10.40 0.16 8.69
CA VAL A 106 -11.76 0.70 8.84
C VAL A 106 -11.72 2.19 9.19
N LEU A 107 -10.84 2.61 10.11
CA LEU A 107 -10.66 4.01 10.46
C LEU A 107 -10.20 4.85 9.25
N ALA A 108 -9.23 4.34 8.48
CA ALA A 108 -8.74 5.01 7.29
C ALA A 108 -9.84 5.18 6.22
N SER A 109 -10.69 4.17 6.03
CA SER A 109 -11.82 4.27 5.10
C SER A 109 -12.89 5.26 5.54
N ILE A 110 -13.16 5.35 6.85
CA ILE A 110 -14.11 6.33 7.39
C ILE A 110 -13.61 7.75 7.13
N GLU A 111 -12.32 8.00 7.37
CA GLU A 111 -11.73 9.32 7.10
C GLU A 111 -11.73 9.63 5.61
N PHE A 112 -11.37 8.65 4.77
CA PHE A 112 -11.44 8.79 3.31
C PHE A 112 -12.86 9.15 2.85
N ALA A 113 -13.87 8.43 3.35
CA ALA A 113 -15.27 8.63 3.01
C ALA A 113 -15.73 10.06 3.33
N ARG A 114 -15.37 10.59 4.51
CA ARG A 114 -15.71 11.95 4.93
C ARG A 114 -15.10 13.02 4.02
N GLN A 115 -13.88 12.78 3.54
CA GLN A 115 -13.16 13.75 2.71
C GLN A 115 -13.57 13.70 1.24
N ASN A 116 -13.91 12.52 0.71
CA ASN A 116 -14.06 12.31 -0.74
C ASN A 116 -15.50 12.01 -1.18
N CYS A 117 -16.38 11.53 -0.28
CA CYS A 117 -17.81 11.31 -0.54
C CYS A 117 -18.64 12.07 0.52
N SER A 118 -18.59 13.41 0.46
CA SER A 118 -19.03 14.28 1.55
C SER A 118 -20.55 14.38 1.74
N VAL A 119 -21.34 14.12 0.69
CA VAL A 119 -22.80 14.33 0.69
C VAL A 119 -23.58 13.20 0.01
N GLU A 120 -22.91 12.22 -0.57
CA GLU A 120 -23.49 11.09 -1.28
C GLU A 120 -24.05 10.07 -0.28
N LYS A 121 -25.23 9.53 -0.56
CA LYS A 121 -25.86 8.52 0.30
C LYS A 121 -25.31 7.11 0.06
N GLU A 122 -24.70 6.87 -1.08
CA GLU A 122 -24.12 5.58 -1.43
C GLU A 122 -22.64 5.75 -1.75
N MET A 123 -21.82 4.96 -1.06
CA MET A 123 -20.38 4.94 -1.22
C MET A 123 -19.83 3.53 -1.06
N ILE A 124 -18.84 3.20 -1.86
CA ILE A 124 -17.97 2.07 -1.63
C ILE A 124 -16.52 2.46 -1.93
N VAL A 125 -15.59 2.05 -1.06
CA VAL A 125 -14.15 2.23 -1.25
C VAL A 125 -13.46 0.90 -1.07
N TRP A 126 -12.53 0.61 -1.97
CA TRP A 126 -11.72 -0.61 -1.96
C TRP A 126 -10.24 -0.28 -1.84
N TYR A 127 -9.57 -1.05 -1.01
CA TYR A 127 -8.13 -1.11 -0.80
C TYR A 127 -7.64 -2.52 -1.15
N ASP A 128 -6.34 -2.76 -1.06
CA ASP A 128 -5.79 -4.09 -1.33
C ASP A 128 -6.21 -5.13 -0.29
N GLU A 129 -6.40 -4.67 0.94
CA GLU A 129 -6.60 -5.49 2.13
C GLU A 129 -8.00 -5.29 2.75
N TRP A 130 -8.81 -4.35 2.27
CA TRP A 130 -10.16 -4.12 2.81
C TRP A 130 -11.10 -3.34 1.88
N MET A 131 -12.36 -3.27 2.25
CA MET A 131 -13.36 -2.36 1.70
C MET A 131 -14.31 -1.83 2.78
N LEU A 132 -14.90 -0.67 2.53
CA LEU A 132 -15.99 -0.09 3.33
C LEU A 132 -17.10 0.35 2.38
N ARG A 133 -18.35 0.02 2.70
CA ARG A 133 -19.54 0.42 1.94
C ARG A 133 -20.61 0.97 2.85
N TYR A 134 -21.32 2.01 2.40
CA TYR A 134 -22.61 2.40 2.97
C TYR A 134 -23.64 2.77 1.90
N SER A 135 -24.92 2.68 2.24
CA SER A 135 -26.04 3.06 1.37
C SER A 135 -27.29 3.36 2.19
N ASN A 136 -28.22 4.12 1.59
CA ASN A 136 -29.59 4.27 2.11
C ASN A 136 -30.52 3.11 1.70
N GLN A 137 -30.03 2.19 0.87
CA GLN A 137 -30.73 0.96 0.49
C GLN A 137 -30.06 -0.24 1.16
N SER A 138 -30.87 -1.19 1.61
CA SER A 138 -30.32 -2.40 2.22
C SER A 138 -29.64 -3.26 1.15
N PHE A 139 -28.42 -3.68 1.45
CA PHE A 139 -27.65 -4.66 0.67
C PHE A 139 -27.31 -5.91 1.48
N ARG A 140 -27.87 -6.05 2.69
CA ARG A 140 -27.63 -7.20 3.57
C ARG A 140 -28.15 -8.47 2.92
N SER A 141 -27.31 -9.51 2.91
CA SER A 141 -27.59 -10.81 2.31
C SER A 141 -28.04 -10.75 0.86
N THR A 142 -27.68 -9.67 0.15
CA THR A 142 -28.07 -9.43 -1.24
C THR A 142 -26.84 -9.37 -2.12
N MET A 143 -26.76 -10.26 -3.11
CA MET A 143 -25.64 -10.28 -4.05
C MET A 143 -25.66 -9.03 -4.94
N SER A 144 -24.60 -8.25 -4.86
CA SER A 144 -24.39 -7.01 -5.63
C SER A 144 -23.11 -7.14 -6.45
N VAL A 145 -23.22 -6.95 -7.77
CA VAL A 145 -22.09 -7.03 -8.71
C VAL A 145 -21.76 -5.69 -9.36
N TYR A 146 -22.43 -4.61 -8.96
CA TYR A 146 -22.18 -3.24 -9.40
C TYR A 146 -22.26 -2.26 -8.20
N PRO A 147 -21.50 -1.16 -8.22
CA PRO A 147 -20.44 -0.82 -9.18
C PRO A 147 -19.22 -1.74 -9.00
N TYR A 148 -18.39 -1.87 -10.03
CA TYR A 148 -17.15 -2.65 -9.92
C TYR A 148 -15.96 -1.98 -10.61
N PHE A 149 -14.77 -2.39 -10.20
CA PHE A 149 -13.54 -2.04 -10.90
C PHE A 149 -12.66 -3.29 -11.07
N TYR A 150 -11.71 -3.18 -11.98
CA TYR A 150 -10.73 -4.22 -12.25
C TYR A 150 -9.35 -3.61 -12.40
N MET A 151 -8.34 -4.40 -12.06
CA MET A 151 -6.94 -4.04 -12.28
C MET A 151 -6.19 -5.18 -12.93
N TRP A 152 -5.12 -4.85 -13.63
CA TRP A 152 -4.32 -5.86 -14.33
C TRP A 152 -2.86 -5.49 -14.40
N ASN A 153 -2.02 -6.52 -14.44
CA ASN A 153 -0.61 -6.41 -14.75
C ASN A 153 -0.46 -6.03 -16.23
N VAL A 154 0.38 -5.03 -16.53
CA VAL A 154 0.64 -4.63 -17.93
C VAL A 154 1.18 -5.77 -18.78
N GLU A 155 1.95 -6.68 -18.18
CA GLU A 155 2.58 -7.80 -18.86
C GLU A 155 1.60 -8.97 -19.08
N ASN A 156 1.78 -9.63 -20.23
CA ASN A 156 1.01 -10.82 -20.57
C ASN A 156 1.65 -12.07 -19.95
N ALA A 157 0.83 -13.08 -19.69
CA ALA A 157 1.31 -14.39 -19.30
C ALA A 157 2.02 -15.10 -20.47
N THR A 158 2.95 -15.99 -20.14
CA THR A 158 3.47 -16.98 -21.08
C THR A 158 2.40 -18.05 -21.33
N GLU A 159 2.38 -18.64 -22.54
CA GLU A 159 1.36 -19.64 -22.93
C GLU A 159 -0.09 -19.23 -22.62
N MET A 160 -0.47 -18.02 -23.05
CA MET A 160 -1.72 -17.34 -22.69
C MET A 160 -2.97 -18.22 -22.68
N ASP A 161 -3.16 -19.11 -23.66
CA ASP A 161 -4.37 -19.94 -23.72
C ASP A 161 -4.44 -20.98 -22.60
N LYS A 162 -3.31 -21.63 -22.27
CA LYS A 162 -3.25 -22.54 -21.11
C LYS A 162 -3.37 -21.76 -19.81
N PHE A 163 -2.72 -20.60 -19.72
CA PHE A 163 -2.79 -19.73 -18.55
C PHE A 163 -4.24 -19.29 -18.25
N LYS A 164 -4.97 -18.81 -19.27
CA LYS A 164 -6.37 -18.39 -19.15
C LYS A 164 -7.25 -19.54 -18.65
N GLN A 165 -7.11 -20.73 -19.23
CA GLN A 165 -7.87 -21.92 -18.82
C GLN A 165 -7.58 -22.32 -17.38
N GLU A 166 -6.31 -22.32 -16.97
CA GLU A 166 -5.93 -22.72 -15.62
C GLU A 166 -6.43 -21.70 -14.58
N VAL A 167 -6.29 -20.39 -14.83
CA VAL A 167 -6.82 -19.34 -13.96
C VAL A 167 -8.34 -19.45 -13.79
N GLU A 168 -9.08 -19.59 -14.89
CA GLU A 168 -10.54 -19.69 -14.87
C GLU A 168 -11.00 -20.92 -14.09
N LYS A 169 -10.40 -22.08 -14.39
CA LYS A 169 -10.68 -23.34 -13.69
C LYS A 169 -10.39 -23.23 -12.19
N THR A 170 -9.20 -22.74 -11.84
CA THR A 170 -8.72 -22.54 -10.47
C THR A 170 -9.70 -21.66 -9.69
N MET A 171 -10.05 -20.48 -10.22
CA MET A 171 -10.97 -19.56 -9.53
C MET A 171 -12.37 -20.14 -9.32
N ASN A 172 -12.91 -20.81 -10.34
CA ASN A 172 -14.24 -21.43 -10.25
C ASN A 172 -14.28 -22.59 -9.25
N GLU A 173 -13.23 -23.42 -9.19
CA GLU A 173 -13.12 -24.51 -8.22
C GLU A 173 -13.04 -23.98 -6.77
N PHE A 174 -12.32 -22.87 -6.54
CA PHE A 174 -12.21 -22.27 -5.21
C PHE A 174 -13.42 -21.46 -4.78
N ALA A 175 -14.19 -20.91 -5.73
CA ALA A 175 -15.41 -20.17 -5.42
C ALA A 175 -16.34 -20.95 -4.47
N SER A 176 -16.60 -22.22 -4.78
CA SER A 176 -17.47 -23.08 -3.97
C SER A 176 -16.87 -23.46 -2.61
N LYS A 177 -15.53 -23.55 -2.52
CA LYS A 177 -14.83 -23.91 -1.26
C LYS A 177 -14.77 -22.71 -0.33
N ALA A 178 -14.40 -21.54 -0.86
CA ALA A 178 -14.44 -20.28 -0.14
C ALA A 178 -15.85 -19.97 0.37
N ALA A 179 -16.88 -20.12 -0.46
CA ALA A 179 -18.26 -19.83 -0.06
C ALA A 179 -18.79 -20.62 1.15
N ARG A 180 -18.16 -21.77 1.46
CA ARG A 180 -18.48 -22.65 2.59
C ARG A 180 -17.49 -22.51 3.75
N SER A 181 -16.42 -21.73 3.60
CA SER A 181 -15.46 -21.46 4.69
C SER A 181 -16.03 -20.39 5.63
N GLY A 182 -15.58 -20.40 6.90
CA GLY A 182 -16.09 -19.47 7.93
C GLY A 182 -15.89 -18.00 7.54
N LYS A 183 -14.69 -17.67 7.04
CA LYS A 183 -14.31 -16.32 6.58
C LYS A 183 -14.79 -15.99 5.15
N LYS A 184 -15.44 -16.93 4.46
CA LYS A 184 -15.72 -16.87 3.01
C LYS A 184 -14.54 -16.45 2.15
N PHE A 185 -13.37 -16.92 2.54
CA PHE A 185 -12.07 -16.56 2.03
C PHE A 185 -11.28 -17.82 1.68
N MET A 186 -10.50 -17.78 0.60
CA MET A 186 -9.55 -18.82 0.27
C MET A 186 -8.41 -18.28 -0.59
N VAL A 187 -7.21 -18.81 -0.36
CA VAL A 187 -6.04 -18.61 -1.20
C VAL A 187 -5.55 -19.94 -1.77
N HIS A 188 -4.89 -19.90 -2.92
CA HIS A 188 -4.34 -21.09 -3.54
C HIS A 188 -3.07 -20.79 -4.35
N GLU A 189 -2.15 -21.74 -4.36
CA GLU A 189 -0.93 -21.73 -5.16
C GLU A 189 -0.97 -22.91 -6.12
N ALA A 190 -0.96 -22.62 -7.43
CA ALA A 190 -0.96 -23.64 -8.48
C ALA A 190 0.27 -23.47 -9.38
N ASN A 191 1.05 -24.53 -9.54
CA ASN A 191 2.15 -24.55 -10.50
C ASN A 191 1.60 -24.83 -11.89
N ILE A 192 1.71 -23.87 -12.80
CA ILE A 192 1.44 -24.15 -14.22
C ILE A 192 2.68 -24.85 -14.79
N SER A 193 2.48 -25.97 -15.47
CA SER A 193 3.58 -26.77 -16.03
C SER A 193 4.46 -25.93 -16.97
N GLY A 194 5.64 -25.54 -16.49
CA GLY A 194 6.74 -25.04 -17.32
C GLY A 194 7.35 -23.71 -16.89
N PHE A 195 6.60 -22.75 -16.31
CA PHE A 195 7.11 -21.38 -16.22
C PHE A 195 6.81 -20.60 -14.93
N ASP A 196 5.62 -20.68 -14.32
CA ASP A 196 5.29 -19.84 -13.15
C ASP A 196 4.26 -20.46 -12.19
N THR A 197 4.31 -20.06 -10.91
CA THR A 197 3.29 -20.36 -9.90
C THR A 197 2.23 -19.26 -9.92
N ILE A 198 0.95 -19.63 -10.08
CA ILE A 198 -0.18 -18.70 -9.88
C ILE A 198 -0.52 -18.68 -8.40
N TYR A 199 -0.55 -17.48 -7.83
CA TYR A 199 -1.13 -17.18 -6.53
C TYR A 199 -2.53 -16.62 -6.76
N SER A 200 -3.54 -17.26 -6.17
CA SER A 200 -4.96 -16.91 -6.35
C SER A 200 -5.61 -16.61 -5.01
N LEU A 201 -6.54 -15.67 -4.99
CA LEU A 201 -7.35 -15.29 -3.83
C LEU A 201 -8.79 -15.05 -4.27
N VAL A 202 -9.73 -15.59 -3.50
CA VAL A 202 -11.16 -15.36 -3.66
C VAL A 202 -11.80 -15.03 -2.31
N GLN A 203 -12.71 -14.07 -2.29
CA GLN A 203 -13.39 -13.67 -1.05
C GLN A 203 -14.79 -13.11 -1.29
N CYS A 204 -15.73 -13.42 -0.40
CA CYS A 204 -17.07 -12.80 -0.34
C CYS A 204 -17.31 -12.05 0.97
N THR A 205 -18.30 -11.16 0.98
CA THR A 205 -18.87 -10.65 2.22
C THR A 205 -19.58 -11.78 3.00
N GLN A 206 -19.44 -11.79 4.32
CA GLN A 206 -19.87 -12.94 5.15
C GLN A 206 -21.40 -13.07 5.26
N ASP A 207 -22.16 -12.02 4.93
CA ASP A 207 -23.63 -11.99 4.96
C ASP A 207 -24.31 -12.77 3.82
N LEU A 208 -23.57 -13.18 2.79
CA LEU A 208 -24.13 -13.93 1.66
C LEU A 208 -24.35 -15.41 1.99
N SER A 209 -25.36 -16.00 1.36
CA SER A 209 -25.49 -17.46 1.29
C SER A 209 -24.27 -18.09 0.58
N SER A 210 -24.02 -19.39 0.78
CA SER A 210 -22.95 -20.07 0.04
C SER A 210 -23.21 -20.08 -1.47
N ASP A 211 -24.48 -20.15 -1.88
CA ASP A 211 -24.85 -20.13 -3.30
C ASP A 211 -24.60 -18.75 -3.92
N ASP A 212 -25.01 -17.69 -3.25
CA ASP A 212 -24.82 -16.32 -3.76
C ASP A 212 -23.36 -15.90 -3.73
N CYS A 213 -22.58 -16.32 -2.72
CA CYS A 213 -21.15 -16.12 -2.74
C CYS A 213 -20.49 -16.86 -3.92
N THR A 214 -20.88 -18.12 -4.17
CA THR A 214 -20.35 -18.88 -5.32
C THR A 214 -20.69 -18.18 -6.63
N LYS A 215 -21.95 -17.76 -6.82
CA LYS A 215 -22.38 -17.03 -8.02
C LYS A 215 -21.65 -15.69 -8.19
N CYS A 216 -21.42 -14.96 -7.11
CA CYS A 216 -20.69 -13.69 -7.15
C CYS A 216 -19.25 -13.91 -7.64
N LEU A 217 -18.55 -14.89 -7.06
CA LEU A 217 -17.16 -15.21 -7.43
C LEU A 217 -17.08 -15.69 -8.88
N GLN A 218 -17.99 -16.56 -9.31
CA GLN A 218 -18.09 -17.01 -10.71
C GLN A 218 -18.41 -15.84 -11.66
N ASN A 219 -19.27 -14.89 -11.25
CA ASN A 219 -19.53 -13.68 -12.03
C ASN A 219 -18.24 -12.87 -12.21
N ALA A 220 -17.49 -12.64 -11.14
CA ALA A 220 -16.21 -11.95 -11.21
C ALA A 220 -15.21 -12.69 -12.13
N THR A 221 -15.12 -14.02 -12.04
CA THR A 221 -14.24 -14.84 -12.89
C THR A 221 -14.64 -14.77 -14.36
N SER A 222 -15.95 -14.78 -14.65
CA SER A 222 -16.47 -14.72 -16.02
C SER A 222 -16.11 -13.43 -16.76
N ARG A 223 -15.69 -12.38 -16.05
CA ARG A 223 -15.24 -11.10 -16.63
C ARG A 223 -13.78 -11.13 -17.07
N PHE A 224 -12.97 -12.11 -16.65
CA PHE A 224 -11.55 -12.18 -16.99
C PHE A 224 -11.27 -12.22 -18.50
N PRO A 225 -11.99 -13.02 -19.33
CA PRO A 225 -11.70 -13.07 -20.77
C PRO A 225 -11.87 -11.71 -21.45
N SER A 226 -12.87 -10.91 -21.07
CA SER A 226 -13.11 -9.60 -21.67
C SER A 226 -12.25 -8.48 -21.08
N LEU A 227 -11.91 -8.56 -19.78
CA LEU A 227 -11.24 -7.46 -19.07
C LEU A 227 -9.71 -7.62 -18.99
N LEU A 228 -9.21 -8.86 -18.89
CA LEU A 228 -7.81 -9.15 -18.60
C LEU A 228 -7.11 -9.91 -19.73
N ASP A 229 -7.84 -10.63 -20.59
CA ASP A 229 -7.34 -11.38 -21.77
C ASP A 229 -5.88 -11.86 -21.69
N GLY A 230 -5.60 -12.77 -20.75
CA GLY A 230 -4.27 -13.39 -20.59
C GLY A 230 -3.20 -12.49 -19.97
N LYS A 231 -3.57 -11.42 -19.27
CA LYS A 231 -2.67 -10.72 -18.34
C LYS A 231 -2.17 -11.69 -17.27
N ARG A 232 -0.88 -11.56 -16.93
CA ARG A 232 -0.23 -12.42 -15.93
C ARG A 232 -0.68 -12.18 -14.49
N GLY A 233 -1.36 -11.05 -14.28
CA GLY A 233 -1.95 -10.69 -13.00
C GLY A 233 -3.19 -9.87 -13.23
N GLY A 234 -4.16 -10.02 -12.35
CA GLY A 234 -5.35 -9.19 -12.38
C GLY A 234 -6.33 -9.49 -11.27
N ARG A 235 -7.26 -8.55 -11.09
CA ARG A 235 -8.31 -8.62 -10.08
C ARG A 235 -9.60 -8.02 -10.60
N VAL A 236 -10.70 -8.49 -10.01
CA VAL A 236 -12.03 -7.90 -10.16
C VAL A 236 -12.60 -7.73 -8.75
N CYS A 237 -13.03 -6.52 -8.44
CA CYS A 237 -13.57 -6.15 -7.12
C CYS A 237 -15.03 -5.71 -7.30
N LEU A 238 -15.94 -6.54 -6.81
CA LEU A 238 -17.38 -6.29 -6.72
C LEU A 238 -17.75 -5.84 -5.29
N PRO A 239 -18.96 -5.32 -5.05
CA PRO A 239 -19.39 -4.96 -3.69
C PRO A 239 -19.64 -6.15 -2.77
N SER A 240 -19.91 -7.33 -3.34
CA SER A 240 -20.22 -8.56 -2.60
C SER A 240 -19.09 -9.59 -2.60
N CYS A 241 -18.12 -9.47 -3.50
CA CYS A 241 -16.98 -10.38 -3.58
C CYS A 241 -15.82 -9.79 -4.39
N ASN A 242 -14.62 -10.35 -4.21
CA ASN A 242 -13.44 -9.98 -4.99
C ASN A 242 -12.60 -11.21 -5.30
N ILE A 243 -11.87 -11.14 -6.42
CA ILE A 243 -10.92 -12.15 -6.86
C ILE A 243 -9.64 -11.49 -7.34
N ARG A 244 -8.50 -12.12 -7.09
CA ARG A 244 -7.19 -11.68 -7.57
C ARG A 244 -6.29 -12.87 -7.88
N TYR A 245 -5.56 -12.79 -8.98
CA TYR A 245 -4.43 -13.67 -9.25
C TYR A 245 -3.19 -12.89 -9.63
N GLU A 246 -2.02 -13.41 -9.28
CA GLU A 246 -0.71 -12.87 -9.65
C GLU A 246 0.30 -14.02 -9.80
N LEU A 247 1.46 -13.75 -10.39
CA LEU A 247 2.62 -14.66 -10.42
C LEU A 247 3.55 -14.50 -9.20
N TYR A 248 3.15 -13.70 -8.23
CA TYR A 248 3.84 -13.50 -6.95
C TYR A 248 2.84 -13.58 -5.80
N ARG A 249 3.31 -13.96 -4.61
CA ARG A 249 2.46 -14.00 -3.42
C ARG A 249 2.13 -12.58 -2.95
N PHE A 250 0.84 -12.31 -2.70
CA PHE A 250 0.33 -11.00 -2.27
C PHE A 250 -0.56 -11.07 -1.00
N TYR A 251 -0.58 -12.21 -0.32
CA TYR A 251 -1.33 -12.43 0.90
C TYR A 251 -0.43 -12.95 2.02
N TYR A 252 -0.84 -12.73 3.26
CA TYR A 252 -0.19 -13.27 4.44
C TYR A 252 -0.43 -14.77 4.55
N VAL A 253 0.58 -15.49 5.02
CA VAL A 253 0.48 -16.90 5.36
C VAL A 253 0.71 -16.98 6.86
N ASP A 254 -0.17 -17.69 7.56
CA ASP A 254 0.07 -18.09 8.95
C ASP A 254 1.25 -19.08 8.93
N GLU A 255 2.48 -18.56 8.95
CA GLU A 255 3.66 -19.40 9.10
C GLU A 255 3.63 -19.95 10.54
N PRO A 256 3.70 -21.29 10.74
CA PRO A 256 3.92 -21.84 12.07
C PRO A 256 5.16 -21.14 12.66
N PRO A 257 5.17 -20.79 13.96
CA PRO A 257 6.34 -20.15 14.55
C PRO A 257 7.55 -21.02 14.24
N GLN A 258 8.45 -20.51 13.39
CA GLN A 258 9.71 -21.18 13.11
C GLN A 258 10.40 -21.37 14.47
N MET A 259 10.59 -22.62 14.88
CA MET A 259 11.51 -22.93 15.96
C MET A 259 12.84 -22.32 15.57
N THR A 260 13.21 -21.24 16.27
CA THR A 260 14.53 -20.63 16.17
C THR A 260 15.58 -21.75 16.25
N PRO A 261 16.51 -21.85 15.28
CA PRO A 261 17.68 -22.68 15.47
C PRO A 261 18.35 -22.22 16.77
N GLN A 262 18.41 -23.11 17.77
CA GLN A 262 19.11 -22.81 19.00
C GLN A 262 20.53 -22.38 18.64
N LEU A 263 20.90 -21.19 19.09
CA LEU A 263 22.23 -20.64 18.95
C LEU A 263 23.19 -21.56 19.72
N VAL A 264 23.81 -22.51 19.03
CA VAL A 264 24.90 -23.30 19.59
C VAL A 264 26.04 -22.33 19.87
N SER A 265 26.33 -22.12 21.15
CA SER A 265 27.43 -21.28 21.63
C SER A 265 28.76 -21.71 21.01
N PRO A 266 29.60 -20.78 20.53
CA PRO A 266 30.92 -21.12 20.02
C PRO A 266 31.85 -21.64 21.14
N PRO A 267 32.77 -22.57 20.84
CA PRO A 267 33.68 -23.14 21.82
C PRO A 267 34.74 -22.13 22.33
N PRO A 268 35.28 -22.34 23.53
CA PRO A 268 36.18 -21.40 24.19
C PRO A 268 37.55 -21.29 23.50
N PRO A 269 38.18 -20.10 23.47
CA PRO A 269 39.52 -19.94 22.93
C PRO A 269 40.59 -20.51 23.90
N SER A 270 41.53 -21.26 23.33
CA SER A 270 42.73 -21.77 24.00
C SER A 270 43.78 -20.65 24.23
N PRO A 271 44.69 -20.77 25.22
CA PRO A 271 45.51 -19.67 25.70
C PRO A 271 46.80 -19.48 24.91
N THR A 272 47.19 -18.23 24.64
CA THR A 272 48.54 -17.85 24.22
C THR A 272 49.07 -16.70 25.09
N ASP A 273 50.35 -16.84 25.39
CA ASP A 273 51.26 -16.17 26.33
C ASP A 273 51.31 -14.62 26.41
N PRO A 274 51.95 -14.06 27.47
CA PRO A 274 51.67 -12.73 27.98
C PRO A 274 52.41 -11.61 27.24
N VAL A 275 51.66 -10.57 26.86
CA VAL A 275 52.23 -9.32 26.35
C VAL A 275 52.42 -8.33 27.50
N THR A 276 53.68 -7.94 27.66
CA THR A 276 54.26 -6.99 28.59
C THR A 276 53.54 -5.64 28.60
N VAL A 277 53.25 -5.12 29.80
CA VAL A 277 52.71 -3.77 30.04
C VAL A 277 53.82 -2.73 29.95
N PRO A 278 53.63 -1.63 29.19
CA PRO A 278 54.21 -0.34 29.55
C PRO A 278 53.13 0.59 30.11
N LYS A 279 53.33 1.00 31.36
CA LYS A 279 52.63 2.14 31.99
C LYS A 279 52.96 3.42 31.22
N GLY A 280 51.95 4.19 30.85
CA GLY A 280 52.13 5.56 30.38
C GLY A 280 50.82 6.32 30.26
N LYS A 281 50.39 6.99 31.33
CA LYS A 281 49.27 7.96 31.29
C LYS A 281 49.74 9.19 30.51
N SER A 282 49.25 9.40 29.29
CA SER A 282 49.36 10.70 28.62
C SER A 282 48.04 11.47 28.79
N LYS A 283 48.11 12.63 29.44
CA LYS A 283 47.03 13.60 29.43
C LYS A 283 46.96 14.19 28.02
N MET A 284 45.82 14.10 27.35
CA MET A 284 45.61 14.67 26.01
C MET A 284 45.98 16.16 25.99
N SER A 285 46.79 16.55 25.01
CA SER A 285 47.18 17.95 24.86
C SER A 285 45.95 18.81 24.47
N PRO A 286 45.90 20.09 24.88
CA PRO A 286 44.81 21.00 24.53
C PRO A 286 44.52 21.10 23.03
N LEU A 287 45.52 20.87 22.17
CA LEU A 287 45.37 20.84 20.71
C LEU A 287 44.53 19.67 20.20
N ALA A 288 44.61 18.49 20.84
CA ALA A 288 43.81 17.33 20.44
C ALA A 288 42.31 17.53 20.73
N ILE A 289 41.99 18.27 21.79
CA ILE A 289 40.61 18.62 22.16
C ILE A 289 40.01 19.60 21.14
N VAL A 290 40.78 20.59 20.70
CA VAL A 290 40.35 21.55 19.66
C VAL A 290 40.04 20.83 18.33
N GLY A 291 40.87 19.85 17.94
CA GLY A 291 40.63 19.04 16.74
C GLY A 291 39.31 18.26 16.78
N ILE A 292 38.98 17.65 17.93
CA ILE A 292 37.71 16.92 18.11
C ILE A 292 36.52 17.87 18.07
N VAL A 293 36.62 19.04 18.73
CA VAL A 293 35.53 20.04 18.70
C VAL A 293 35.26 20.54 17.29
N ILE A 294 36.31 20.81 16.50
CA ILE A 294 36.16 21.23 15.08
C ILE A 294 35.55 20.11 14.24
N ALA A 295 35.96 18.86 14.44
CA ALA A 295 35.39 17.71 13.72
C ALA A 295 33.89 17.52 14.05
N VAL A 296 33.50 17.64 15.32
CA VAL A 296 32.10 17.47 15.73
C VAL A 296 31.23 18.64 15.28
N THR A 297 31.73 19.88 15.35
CA THR A 297 30.96 21.04 14.87
C THR A 297 30.78 21.02 13.37
N THR A 298 31.80 20.62 12.61
CA THR A 298 31.69 20.48 11.14
C THR A 298 30.71 19.38 10.74
N VAL A 299 30.77 18.20 11.37
CA VAL A 299 29.80 17.10 11.11
C VAL A 299 28.37 17.48 11.50
N SER A 300 28.19 18.19 12.63
CA SER A 300 26.87 18.63 13.07
C SER A 300 26.28 19.68 12.11
N LEU A 301 27.10 20.62 11.62
CA LEU A 301 26.65 21.66 10.68
C LEU A 301 26.31 21.06 9.30
N THR A 302 27.09 20.10 8.81
CA THR A 302 26.80 19.42 7.53
C THR A 302 25.53 18.59 7.60
N LEU A 303 25.29 17.89 8.73
CA LEU A 303 24.04 17.17 8.97
C LEU A 303 22.84 18.13 8.99
N LEU A 304 22.96 19.27 9.68
CA LEU A 304 21.90 20.28 9.75
C LEU A 304 21.56 20.86 8.37
N VAL A 305 22.57 21.19 7.56
CA VAL A 305 22.38 21.72 6.21
C VAL A 305 21.76 20.68 5.28
N THR A 306 22.17 19.42 5.36
CA THR A 306 21.60 18.33 4.53
C THR A 306 20.14 18.06 4.88
N VAL A 307 19.80 18.00 6.18
CA VAL A 307 18.41 17.86 6.65
C VAL A 307 17.56 19.06 6.20
N CYS A 308 18.04 20.29 6.37
CA CYS A 308 17.33 21.48 5.88
C CYS A 308 17.09 21.42 4.36
N ARG A 309 18.07 20.97 3.56
CA ARG A 309 17.89 20.79 2.11
C ARG A 309 16.86 19.72 1.77
N MET A 310 16.82 18.61 2.52
CA MET A 310 15.80 17.57 2.32
C MET A 310 14.39 18.08 2.66
N LEU A 311 14.22 18.81 3.77
CA LEU A 311 12.93 19.38 4.17
C LEU A 311 12.43 20.44 3.18
N LEU A 312 13.33 21.29 2.67
CA LEU A 312 12.98 22.29 1.65
C LEU A 312 12.58 21.61 0.33
N ARG A 313 13.31 20.58 -0.10
CA ARG A 313 12.95 19.81 -1.30
C ARG A 313 11.60 19.09 -1.14
N HIS A 314 11.34 18.53 0.04
CA HIS A 314 10.07 17.87 0.34
C HIS A 314 8.90 18.87 0.32
N LYS A 315 9.10 20.07 0.89
CA LYS A 315 8.11 21.15 0.84
C LYS A 315 7.81 21.58 -0.61
N THR A 316 8.84 21.79 -1.42
CA THR A 316 8.68 22.17 -2.84
C THR A 316 8.02 21.06 -3.66
N ALA A 317 8.35 19.78 -3.41
CA ALA A 317 7.69 18.65 -4.07
C ALA A 317 6.20 18.56 -3.71
N ARG A 318 5.84 18.79 -2.44
CA ARG A 318 4.46 18.84 -1.97
C ARG A 318 3.66 20.00 -2.59
N GLU A 319 4.25 21.19 -2.66
CA GLU A 319 3.62 22.35 -3.30
C GLU A 319 3.40 22.14 -4.80
N ASN A 320 4.38 21.53 -5.50
CA ASN A 320 4.25 21.17 -6.91
C ASN A 320 3.15 20.12 -7.16
N TYR A 321 3.05 19.10 -6.30
CA TYR A 321 2.00 18.08 -6.37
C TYR A 321 0.59 18.69 -6.26
N HIS A 322 0.36 19.58 -5.28
CA HIS A 322 -0.93 20.25 -5.12
C HIS A 322 -1.26 21.19 -6.29
N THR A 323 -0.24 21.79 -6.91
CA THR A 323 -0.43 22.68 -8.07
C THR A 323 -0.83 21.90 -9.32
N ILE A 324 -0.16 20.76 -9.58
CA ILE A 324 -0.51 19.85 -10.69
C ILE A 324 -1.92 19.28 -10.51
N ARG A 325 -2.29 18.87 -9.29
CA ARG A 325 -3.64 18.37 -8.98
C ARG A 325 -4.73 19.41 -9.26
N ARG A 326 -4.54 20.67 -8.84
CA ARG A 326 -5.53 21.74 -9.10
C ARG A 326 -5.69 22.07 -10.58
N GLN A 327 -4.62 21.98 -11.37
CA GLN A 327 -4.67 22.20 -12.82
C GLN A 327 -5.46 21.10 -13.55
N ASN A 328 -5.37 19.86 -13.06
CA ASN A 328 -6.15 18.75 -13.60
C ASN A 328 -7.64 18.82 -13.21
N GLU A 329 -7.98 19.42 -12.08
CA GLU A 329 -9.37 19.61 -11.61
C GLU A 329 -10.13 20.76 -12.34
N HIS A 330 -9.44 21.69 -13.01
CA HIS A 330 -10.06 22.90 -13.59
C HIS A 330 -10.08 22.98 -15.13
N SER A 331 -9.66 21.92 -15.84
CA SER A 331 -9.66 21.93 -17.30
C SER A 331 -11.00 21.44 -17.89
N PRO A 332 -11.73 22.24 -18.67
CA PRO A 332 -12.98 21.80 -19.33
C PRO A 332 -12.68 20.84 -20.49
N LEU A 333 -13.51 19.79 -20.60
CA LEU A 333 -13.46 18.74 -21.63
C LEU A 333 -13.54 19.32 -23.06
N GLY A 334 -12.54 19.02 -23.88
CA GLY A 334 -12.48 19.27 -25.34
C GLY A 334 -11.28 18.56 -25.99
N PRO A 335 -11.34 18.16 -27.29
CA PRO A 335 -10.66 16.96 -27.76
C PRO A 335 -9.22 17.13 -28.27
N LYS A 336 -8.42 16.08 -28.02
CA LYS A 336 -7.22 15.59 -28.73
C LYS A 336 -5.97 16.50 -28.78
N SER A 337 -4.89 16.00 -28.20
CA SER A 337 -3.54 16.09 -28.77
C SER A 337 -2.85 14.74 -28.65
N LYS A 338 -2.58 14.10 -29.80
CA LYS A 338 -1.62 13.01 -29.92
C LYS A 338 -0.22 13.63 -29.90
N SER A 339 0.57 13.43 -28.85
CA SER A 339 1.99 13.72 -28.91
C SER A 339 2.76 12.46 -29.29
N THR A 340 3.16 12.42 -30.56
CA THR A 340 4.12 11.50 -31.16
C THR A 340 5.44 11.52 -30.37
N PHE A 341 5.89 10.37 -29.89
CA PHE A 341 7.24 10.22 -29.31
C PHE A 341 8.26 10.21 -30.46
N SER A 342 8.84 11.36 -30.77
CA SER A 342 9.91 11.47 -31.76
C SER A 342 11.22 10.96 -31.18
N GLN A 343 11.87 10.06 -31.92
CA GLN A 343 13.23 9.58 -31.71
C GLN A 343 14.22 10.71 -31.37
N LEU A 344 14.98 10.53 -30.30
CA LEU A 344 16.25 11.21 -30.10
C LEU A 344 17.38 10.25 -30.50
N ASN A 345 17.75 10.31 -31.78
CA ASN A 345 19.00 9.75 -32.26
C ASN A 345 20.07 10.86 -32.28
N ASN A 346 21.17 10.57 -31.57
CA ASN A 346 22.54 11.02 -31.80
C ASN A 346 22.94 12.49 -31.53
N ARG A 347 23.74 12.72 -30.48
CA ARG A 347 25.22 12.87 -30.60
C ARG A 347 25.88 13.13 -29.23
N ARG A 348 27.05 12.49 -29.08
CA ARG A 348 28.04 12.52 -27.97
C ARG A 348 27.76 11.55 -26.81
N LEU A 349 28.18 10.31 -27.05
CA LEU A 349 28.56 9.33 -26.03
C LEU A 349 29.55 9.94 -25.04
N THR A 350 29.17 9.99 -23.77
CA THR A 350 30.09 9.80 -22.65
C THR A 350 29.59 8.57 -21.91
N ARG A 351 30.46 7.56 -21.76
CA ARG A 351 30.14 6.20 -21.26
C ARG A 351 29.17 6.22 -20.08
N LEU A 352 27.94 5.76 -20.30
CA LEU A 352 26.98 5.45 -19.24
C LEU A 352 27.27 4.01 -18.77
N MET A 353 27.90 3.84 -17.61
CA MET A 353 27.92 2.54 -16.92
C MET A 353 26.62 2.42 -16.12
N ILE A 354 25.72 1.56 -16.58
CA ILE A 354 24.52 1.17 -15.82
C ILE A 354 24.94 0.06 -14.87
N ILE A 355 24.92 0.32 -13.57
CA ILE A 355 25.17 -0.69 -12.54
C ILE A 355 23.81 -1.07 -11.95
N ILE A 356 23.33 -2.26 -12.28
CA ILE A 356 22.11 -2.83 -11.69
C ILE A 356 22.53 -3.54 -10.40
N TRP A 357 22.15 -3.00 -9.25
CA TRP A 357 22.26 -3.72 -7.98
C TRP A 357 21.02 -4.60 -7.80
N HIS A 358 21.20 -5.91 -7.77
CA HIS A 358 20.21 -6.84 -7.22
C HIS A 358 20.40 -6.89 -5.70
N VAL A 359 19.42 -6.39 -4.95
CA VAL A 359 19.34 -6.58 -3.50
C VAL A 359 18.43 -7.80 -3.24
N PRO A 360 18.79 -8.77 -2.38
CA PRO A 360 17.94 -9.91 -2.07
C PRO A 360 16.69 -9.49 -1.29
N PRO A 361 15.61 -10.30 -1.27
CA PRO A 361 14.27 -9.84 -0.97
C PRO A 361 14.07 -9.63 0.53
N MET A 362 13.76 -8.41 0.94
CA MET A 362 13.06 -8.13 2.19
C MET A 362 11.76 -7.40 1.84
N THR A 363 10.64 -8.13 1.97
CA THR A 363 9.27 -7.75 2.38
C THR A 363 8.68 -6.35 2.09
N GLU A 364 9.18 -5.57 1.15
CA GLU A 364 8.51 -4.37 0.63
C GLU A 364 8.85 -4.23 -0.88
N CYS A 365 7.90 -3.74 -1.68
CA CYS A 365 7.98 -3.61 -3.14
C CYS A 365 9.38 -3.17 -3.64
N PRO A 366 9.98 -3.83 -4.66
CA PRO A 366 11.30 -3.43 -5.14
C PRO A 366 11.20 -2.07 -5.84
N ILE A 367 11.67 -1.02 -5.18
CA ILE A 367 11.91 0.28 -5.80
C ILE A 367 13.15 0.13 -6.70
N ILE A 368 12.95 0.13 -8.03
CA ILE A 368 14.08 0.19 -8.97
C ILE A 368 14.60 1.63 -8.98
N MET A 369 15.71 1.87 -8.30
CA MET A 369 16.41 3.15 -8.34
C MET A 369 17.36 3.22 -9.54
N VAL A 370 17.07 4.10 -10.50
CA VAL A 370 17.97 4.38 -11.63
C VAL A 370 18.84 5.59 -11.30
N PHE A 371 20.14 5.36 -11.14
CA PHE A 371 21.13 6.42 -10.91
C PHE A 371 21.93 6.71 -12.18
N ALA A 372 22.18 7.99 -12.46
CA ALA A 372 23.24 8.40 -13.38
C ALA A 372 24.43 8.98 -12.58
N ILE A 373 25.64 8.57 -12.96
CA ILE A 373 26.88 9.11 -12.41
C ILE A 373 27.34 10.25 -13.31
N HIS A 374 27.35 11.48 -12.80
CA HIS A 374 27.92 12.62 -13.49
C HIS A 374 29.35 12.86 -12.97
N SER A 375 30.35 12.81 -13.87
CA SER A 375 31.73 13.14 -13.52
C SER A 375 31.90 14.66 -13.59
N ILE A 376 31.98 15.33 -12.45
CA ILE A 376 32.41 16.73 -12.39
C ILE A 376 33.93 16.73 -12.47
N GLY A 377 34.51 17.48 -13.41
CA GLY A 377 35.92 17.46 -13.79
C GLY A 377 36.94 17.95 -12.75
N ILE A 378 36.72 17.72 -11.46
CA ILE A 378 37.69 17.99 -10.40
C ILE A 378 37.86 16.71 -9.58
N ALA A 379 39.11 16.31 -9.38
CA ALA A 379 39.57 15.03 -8.85
C ALA A 379 38.65 14.41 -7.77
N GLY A 380 38.02 13.29 -8.11
CA GLY A 380 37.47 12.32 -7.15
C GLY A 380 36.03 12.54 -6.67
N SER A 381 35.28 13.50 -7.21
CA SER A 381 33.88 13.74 -6.80
C SER A 381 32.88 13.20 -7.83
N PHE A 382 32.10 12.19 -7.44
CA PHE A 382 30.98 11.66 -8.23
C PHE A 382 29.66 12.17 -7.66
N GLU A 383 28.81 12.77 -8.49
CA GLU A 383 27.43 13.10 -8.11
C GLU A 383 26.51 11.96 -8.54
N LEU A 384 25.75 11.42 -7.58
CA LEU A 384 24.71 10.43 -7.81
C LEU A 384 23.39 11.16 -8.05
N ILE A 385 22.87 11.12 -9.27
CA ILE A 385 21.60 11.76 -9.62
C ILE A 385 20.53 10.67 -9.75
N LEU A 386 19.53 10.69 -8.88
CA LEU A 386 18.33 9.85 -8.98
C LEU A 386 17.47 10.39 -10.13
N LEU A 387 17.32 9.61 -11.21
CA LEU A 387 16.63 10.07 -12.42
C LEU A 387 15.12 9.83 -12.40
N ALA A 388 14.64 8.79 -11.70
CA ALA A 388 13.23 8.48 -11.59
C ALA A 388 12.93 7.58 -10.38
N LEU A 389 11.71 7.70 -9.85
CA LEU A 389 11.04 6.70 -9.02
C LEU A 389 9.90 6.14 -9.89
N VAL A 390 9.90 4.84 -10.17
CA VAL A 390 8.81 4.18 -10.89
C VAL A 390 7.98 3.40 -9.87
N GLN A 391 6.67 3.70 -9.79
CA GLN A 391 5.73 3.02 -8.91
C GLN A 391 4.63 2.34 -9.76
N SER A 392 4.40 1.05 -9.50
CA SER A 392 3.34 0.17 -9.99
C SER A 392 3.28 -0.11 -11.51
N ASN A 393 3.24 -1.41 -11.85
CA ASN A 393 2.97 -1.94 -13.20
C ASN A 393 1.48 -2.34 -13.38
N GLU A 394 0.58 -1.85 -12.53
CA GLU A 394 -0.85 -2.21 -12.54
C GLU A 394 -1.73 -1.05 -13.02
N HIS A 395 -2.66 -1.32 -13.95
CA HIS A 395 -3.67 -0.37 -14.42
C HIS A 395 -5.02 -0.60 -13.74
N VAL A 396 -5.88 0.43 -13.72
CA VAL A 396 -7.24 0.39 -13.14
C VAL A 396 -8.26 0.78 -14.21
N ALA A 397 -9.38 0.07 -14.30
CA ALA A 397 -10.54 0.52 -15.08
C ALA A 397 -11.86 0.17 -14.38
N ILE A 398 -12.91 0.92 -14.76
CA ILE A 398 -14.18 1.01 -14.04
C ILE A 398 -15.30 0.84 -15.04
N GLU A 399 -16.32 0.07 -14.67
CA GLU A 399 -17.52 -0.08 -15.48
C GLU A 399 -18.75 0.22 -14.63
N GLN A 400 -19.52 1.20 -15.10
CA GLN A 400 -20.79 1.61 -14.52
C GLN A 400 -21.78 1.73 -15.69
N ASP A 401 -22.90 0.99 -15.62
CA ASP A 401 -23.98 0.95 -16.62
C ASP A 401 -23.61 1.47 -18.03
N HIS A 402 -23.10 0.54 -18.85
CA HIS A 402 -22.84 0.67 -20.30
C HIS A 402 -21.79 1.69 -20.80
N ASP A 403 -21.11 2.47 -19.96
CA ASP A 403 -20.02 3.37 -20.41
C ASP A 403 -18.66 3.03 -19.76
N LEU A 404 -17.70 2.55 -20.59
CA LEU A 404 -16.30 2.36 -20.19
C LEU A 404 -15.59 3.72 -20.10
N THR A 405 -15.04 4.05 -18.92
CA THR A 405 -14.16 5.21 -18.75
C THR A 405 -12.78 4.74 -18.28
N CYS A 406 -11.78 4.78 -19.17
CA CYS A 406 -10.40 4.41 -18.84
C CYS A 406 -9.63 5.62 -18.29
N PHE A 407 -8.94 5.45 -17.15
CA PHE A 407 -7.99 6.43 -16.62
C PHE A 407 -6.57 5.87 -16.67
N CYS A 408 -5.65 6.61 -17.32
CA CYS A 408 -4.21 6.36 -17.19
C CYS A 408 -3.69 7.17 -15.99
N ILE A 409 -3.01 6.52 -15.04
CA ILE A 409 -2.22 7.17 -13.99
C ILE A 409 -0.78 7.30 -14.47
#